data_AF-A0A926SDX5-F1
#
_entry.id   AF-A0A926SDX5-F1
#
_cell.length_a   1.000
_cell.length_b   1.000
_cell.length_c   1.000
_cell.angle_alpha   90.00
_cell.angle_beta   90.00
_cell.angle_gamma   90.00
#
_symmetry.space_group_name_H-M   'P 1'
#
loop_
_entity.id
_entity.type
_entity.pdbx_description
1 polymer ?
#
loop_
_entity_poly.entity_id
_entity_poly.type
_entity_poly.pdbx_seq_one_letter_code
_entity_poly.pdbx_strand_id
1 'polypeptide(L)' 'MIFLIDHNLEGHALILLGNIANQGWLELIPIRFVTFKEMELSIDSSDRMVWRIAQANQ' A
#
# COMPACT_ATOMS: atom_id res chain seq x y z
N MET A 1 0.46 3.59 -9.69
CA MET A 1 1.44 3.39 -8.60
C MET A 1 0.77 2.68 -7.46
N ILE A 2 1.27 1.48 -7.14
CA ILE A 2 0.73 0.64 -6.06
C ILE A 2 1.66 0.74 -4.85
N PHE A 3 1.10 1.04 -3.69
CA PHE A 3 1.80 1.03 -2.41
C PHE A 3 1.28 -0.13 -1.58
N LEU A 4 2.19 -1.03 -1.19
CA LEU A 4 1.89 -2.12 -0.29
C LEU A 4 1.98 -1.63 1.16
N ILE A 5 0.90 -1.79 1.91
CA ILE A 5 0.73 -1.24 3.27
C ILE A 5 0.87 -2.36 4.30
N ASP A 6 1.84 -2.18 5.18
CA ASP A 6 2.08 -3.06 6.34
C ASP A 6 0.90 -3.03 7.33
N HIS A 7 0.70 -4.15 8.05
CA HIS A 7 -0.35 -4.32 9.06
C HIS A 7 -0.34 -3.21 10.13
N ASN A 8 0.84 -2.69 10.49
CA ASN A 8 0.95 -1.64 11.51
C ASN A 8 0.60 -0.23 10.99
N LEU A 9 0.41 -0.09 9.68
CA LEU A 9 0.22 1.20 9.02
C LEU A 9 -1.20 1.41 8.48
N GLU A 10 -2.11 0.45 8.58
CA GLU A 10 -3.45 0.52 7.95
C GLU A 10 -4.21 1.82 8.28
N GLY A 11 -4.27 2.21 9.57
CA GLY A 11 -4.95 3.44 9.99
C GLY A 11 -4.26 4.72 9.50
N HIS A 12 -2.93 4.75 9.52
CA HIS A 12 -2.14 5.88 9.02
C HIS A 12 -2.22 6.00 7.49
N ALA A 13 -2.29 4.87 6.80
CA ALA A 13 -2.41 4.80 5.35
C ALA A 13 -3.73 5.41 4.86
N LEU A 14 -4.83 5.23 5.61
CA LEU A 14 -6.10 5.88 5.30
C LEU A 14 -6.00 7.41 5.37
N ILE A 15 -5.40 7.94 6.45
CA ILE A 15 -5.20 9.40 6.62
C ILE A 15 -4.30 9.95 5.50
N LEU A 16 -3.21 9.25 5.18
CA LEU A 16 -2.29 9.65 4.12
C LEU A 16 -2.98 9.66 2.74
N LEU A 17 -3.73 8.60 2.41
CA LEU A 17 -4.48 8.53 1.15
C LEU A 17 -5.52 9.65 1.05
N GLY A 18 -6.22 9.95 2.14
CA GLY A 18 -7.15 11.07 2.22
C GLY A 18 -6.48 12.42 1.93
N ASN A 19 -5.28 12.65 2.47
CA ASN A 19 -4.50 13.86 2.17
C ASN A 19 -4.03 13.93 0.71
N ILE A 20 -3.56 12.81 0.15
CA ILE A 20 -3.17 12.72 -1.27
C ILE A 20 -4.38 13.05 -2.17
N ALA A 21 -5.55 12.48 -1.85
CA ALA A 21 -6.79 12.75 -2.56
C ALA A 21 -7.21 14.23 -2.46
N ASN A 22 -7.16 14.81 -1.26
CA ASN A 22 -7.55 16.19 -1.01
C ASN A 22 -6.63 17.21 -1.73
N GLN A 23 -5.40 16.84 -2.04
CA GLN A 23 -4.48 17.66 -2.84
C GLN A 23 -4.68 17.48 -4.36
N GLY A 24 -5.65 16.68 -4.80
CA GLY A 24 -5.95 16.44 -6.21
C GLY A 24 -4.97 15.49 -6.93
N TRP A 25 -4.08 14.81 -6.21
CA TRP A 25 -3.04 13.99 -6.83
C TRP A 25 -3.60 12.78 -7.58
N LEU A 26 -4.74 12.25 -7.13
CA LEU A 26 -5.38 11.10 -7.76
C LEU A 26 -5.90 11.42 -9.18
N GLU A 27 -6.14 12.69 -9.50
CA GLU A 27 -6.53 13.14 -10.85
C GLU A 27 -5.31 13.23 -11.79
N LEU A 28 -4.11 13.38 -11.23
CA LEU A 28 -2.87 13.51 -11.98
C LEU A 28 -2.20 12.15 -12.19
N ILE A 29 -2.17 11.32 -11.15
CA ILE A 29 -1.53 10.00 -11.17
C ILE A 29 -2.37 8.98 -10.40
N PRO A 30 -2.59 7.77 -10.96
CA PRO A 30 -3.33 6.73 -10.26
C PRO A 30 -2.48 6.17 -9.11
N ILE A 31 -2.89 6.46 -7.88
CA ILE A 31 -2.28 5.94 -6.65
C ILE A 31 -3.26 4.96 -6.01
N ARG A 32 -2.81 3.75 -5.72
CA ARG A 32 -3.58 2.74 -5.01
C ARG A 32 -2.80 2.21 -3.83
N PHE A 33 -3.44 2.19 -2.67
CA PHE A 33 -2.91 1.52 -1.49
C PHE A 33 -3.52 0.12 -1.42
N VAL A 34 -2.68 -0.88 -1.16
CA VAL A 34 -3.11 -2.27 -0.98
C VAL A 34 -2.48 -2.80 0.30
N THR A 35 -3.29 -3.33 1.19
CA THR A 35 -2.85 -3.87 2.48
C THR A 35 -2.23 -5.27 2.32
N PHE A 36 -1.38 -5.66 3.28
CA PHE A 36 -0.90 -7.03 3.36
C PHE A 36 -2.07 -8.02 3.47
N LYS A 37 -3.13 -7.65 4.20
CA LYS A 37 -4.35 -8.45 4.31
C LYS A 37 -5.02 -8.72 2.96
N GLU A 38 -5.14 -7.70 2.11
CA GLU A 38 -5.69 -7.86 0.74
C GLU A 38 -4.81 -8.75 -0.15
N MET A 39 -3.50 -8.79 0.11
CA MET A 39 -2.53 -9.62 -0.61
C MET A 39 -2.29 -10.98 0.06
N GLU A 40 -3.11 -11.35 1.05
CA GLU A 40 -2.99 -12.60 1.83
C GLU A 40 -1.60 -12.78 2.46
N LEU A 41 -0.91 -11.68 2.75
CA LEU A 41 0.41 -11.66 3.36
C LEU A 41 0.31 -11.78 4.87
N SER A 42 0.89 -12.85 5.41
CA SER A 42 0.99 -13.05 6.85
C SER A 42 1.85 -11.95 7.51
N ILE A 43 1.52 -11.61 8.76
CA ILE A 43 2.25 -10.60 9.54
C ILE A 43 3.70 -11.01 9.84
N ASP A 44 4.01 -12.30 9.79
CA ASP A 44 5.35 -12.86 9.98
C ASP A 44 6.11 -13.07 8.66
N SER A 45 5.59 -12.53 7.54
CA SER A 45 6.25 -12.61 6.24
C SER A 45 7.62 -11.93 6.27
N SER A 46 8.65 -12.64 5.82
CA SER A 46 9.99 -12.06 5.69
C SER A 46 10.02 -10.90 4.68
N ASP A 47 10.91 -9.94 4.89
CA ASP A 47 11.14 -8.82 3.95
C ASP A 47 11.36 -9.28 2.51
N ARG A 48 12.06 -10.40 2.31
CA ARG A 48 12.28 -10.97 0.97
C ARG A 48 10.96 -11.31 0.27
N MET A 49 10.00 -11.89 1.00
CA MET A 49 8.68 -12.23 0.46
C MET A 49 7.90 -10.96 0.12
N VAL A 50 7.88 -10.00 1.05
CA VAL A 50 7.25 -8.68 0.86
C VAL A 50 7.80 -7.99 -0.39
N TRP A 51 9.12 -7.94 -0.56
CA TRP A 51 9.77 -7.34 -1.72
C TRP A 51 9.44 -8.06 -3.03
N ARG A 52 9.38 -9.40 -3.04
CA ARG A 52 9.01 -10.15 -4.25
C ARG A 52 7.58 -9.86 -4.67
N ILE A 53 6.65 -9.75 -3.72
CA ILE A 53 5.25 -9.40 -4.00
C ILE A 53 5.14 -7.96 -4.48
N ALA A 54 5.82 -7.02 -3.82
CA ALA A 54 5.84 -5.63 -4.24
C ALA A 54 6.36 -5.49 -5.69
N GLN A 55 7.44 -6.20 -6.04
CA GLN A 55 7.99 -6.21 -7.40
C GLN A 55 7.07 -6.86 -8.42
N ALA A 56 6.38 -7.94 -8.06
CA ALA A 56 5.44 -8.62 -8.94
C ALA A 56 4.16 -7.80 -9.21
N ASN A 57 3.87 -6.80 -8.39
CA ASN A 57 2.66 -5.96 -8.47
C ASN A 57 3.00 -4.48 -8.72
N GLN A 58 4.11 -4.18 -9.41
CA GLN A 58 4.46 -2.81 -9.83
C GLN A 58 3.71 -2.34 -11.08
#